data_AF-A0A132SRR8-F1
#
_entry.id   AF-A0A132SRR8-F1
#
_cell.length_a   1.000
_cell.length_b   1.000
_cell.length_c   1.000
_cell.angle_alpha   90.00
_cell.angle_beta   90.00
_cell.angle_gamma   90.00
#
_symmetry.space_group_name_H-M   'P 1'
#
loop_
_entity.id
_entity.type
_entity.pdbx_description
1 polymer ?
#
loop_
_entity_poly.entity_id
_entity_poly.type
_entity_poly.pdbx_seq_one_letter_code
_entity_poly.pdbx_strand_id
1 'polypeptide(L)'
;MTADASSPSSPAAPGSDSGSSRRGFGIDVGGSGVKGGIVDLDTGRLIGDRFKLATPQPATPDAVVETIAEVVAHFGWDGPLGVTYPGVVADGIVRTAANVDKGWIGLNAQEVIGAALDGQPVTVLNDADAAGLAEEKFGAGRDNTGVIVLLTFGTGIGSAVIHNGVLLPNTEFGHLEVGGKEAEHRAASSVKERKAWTYERWTKEVTRVLVAIENAIWPDLFIAGGGISRKADKWIPLLENRTPVVAAALQNTAGIVGAAMASEFDVTATGK
;
A
#
# COMPACT_ATOMS: atom_id res chain seq x y z
N MET A 1 -38.21 62.93 -19.46
CA MET A 1 -36.87 62.41 -19.11
C MET A 1 -36.96 61.87 -17.70
N THR A 2 -37.31 60.59 -17.58
CA THR A 2 -37.60 59.91 -16.31
C THR A 2 -36.34 59.17 -15.86
N ALA A 3 -35.96 59.37 -14.60
CA ALA A 3 -34.80 58.77 -13.96
C ALA A 3 -35.01 57.27 -13.77
N ASP A 4 -34.00 56.48 -14.14
CA ASP A 4 -33.96 55.04 -13.96
C ASP A 4 -33.12 54.72 -12.71
N ALA A 5 -33.76 54.12 -11.72
CA ALA A 5 -33.15 53.75 -10.44
C ALA A 5 -32.62 52.31 -10.56
N SER A 6 -31.30 52.16 -10.60
CA SER A 6 -30.63 50.87 -10.58
C SER A 6 -30.54 50.34 -9.14
N SER A 7 -31.20 49.22 -8.88
CA SER A 7 -31.08 48.45 -7.64
C SER A 7 -29.75 47.68 -7.61
N PRO A 8 -29.01 47.66 -6.48
CA PRO A 8 -27.83 46.81 -6.35
C PRO A 8 -28.23 45.37 -6.08
N SER A 9 -27.72 44.43 -6.87
CA SER A 9 -27.83 42.99 -6.65
C SER A 9 -26.96 42.57 -5.46
N SER A 10 -27.57 41.96 -4.44
CA SER A 10 -26.85 41.31 -3.33
C SER A 10 -25.94 40.18 -3.84
N PRO A 11 -24.73 40.01 -3.26
CA PRO A 11 -23.89 38.87 -3.59
C PRO A 11 -24.53 37.58 -3.06
N ALA A 12 -24.67 36.59 -3.94
CA ALA A 12 -25.08 35.25 -3.57
C ALA A 12 -24.08 34.68 -2.55
N ALA A 13 -24.61 34.16 -1.43
CA ALA A 13 -23.82 33.42 -0.46
C ALA A 13 -23.17 32.21 -1.13
N PRO A 14 -21.91 31.85 -0.81
CA PRO A 14 -21.32 30.61 -1.29
C PRO A 14 -22.16 29.44 -0.78
N GLY A 15 -22.67 28.64 -1.71
CA GLY A 15 -23.39 27.41 -1.41
C GLY A 15 -22.54 26.52 -0.53
N SER A 16 -23.11 26.07 0.58
CA SER A 16 -22.58 24.99 1.38
C SER A 16 -22.69 23.69 0.58
N ASP A 17 -21.64 23.36 -0.17
CA ASP A 17 -21.53 22.03 -0.74
C ASP A 17 -21.14 21.09 0.40
N SER A 18 -22.15 20.59 1.13
CA SER A 18 -21.98 19.48 2.07
C SER A 18 -21.88 18.17 1.28
N GLY A 19 -20.93 18.12 0.35
CA GLY A 19 -20.58 16.89 -0.34
C GLY A 19 -20.06 15.90 0.70
N SER A 20 -20.84 14.87 0.99
CA SER A 20 -20.36 13.72 1.75
C SER A 20 -19.07 13.24 1.11
N SER A 21 -17.94 13.31 1.82
CA SER A 21 -16.67 12.80 1.27
C SER A 21 -16.82 11.33 0.87
N ARG A 22 -16.19 10.93 -0.23
CA ARG A 22 -16.21 9.51 -0.63
C ARG A 22 -15.39 8.73 0.39
N ARG A 23 -16.00 7.74 1.03
CA ARG A 23 -15.37 6.94 2.09
C ARG A 23 -15.09 5.54 1.60
N GLY A 24 -13.91 5.02 1.94
CA GLY A 24 -13.56 3.62 1.79
C GLY A 24 -13.05 3.05 3.11
N PHE A 25 -13.01 1.73 3.21
CA PHE A 25 -12.45 1.04 4.37
C PHE A 25 -11.30 0.15 3.92
N GLY A 26 -10.17 0.32 4.58
CA GLY A 26 -8.96 -0.41 4.28
C GLY A 26 -8.46 -1.18 5.49
N ILE A 27 -8.01 -2.40 5.26
CA ILE A 27 -7.32 -3.22 6.24
C ILE A 27 -5.90 -3.51 5.76
N ASP A 28 -4.93 -3.24 6.62
CA ASP A 28 -3.52 -3.59 6.43
C ASP A 28 -3.15 -4.79 7.31
N VAL A 29 -2.97 -5.96 6.70
CA VAL A 29 -2.55 -7.20 7.38
C VAL A 29 -1.03 -7.28 7.37
N GLY A 30 -0.41 -6.78 8.45
CA GLY A 30 1.03 -6.90 8.65
C GLY A 30 1.40 -8.10 9.52
N GLY A 31 2.70 -8.42 9.61
CA GLY A 31 3.17 -9.53 10.46
C GLY A 31 3.04 -9.32 11.98
N SER A 32 2.83 -8.08 12.45
CA SER A 32 2.71 -7.72 13.88
C SER A 32 1.40 -7.01 14.25
N GLY A 33 0.50 -6.88 13.29
CA GLY A 33 -0.86 -6.45 13.55
C GLY A 33 -1.69 -6.28 12.30
N VAL A 34 -2.99 -6.52 12.47
CA VAL A 34 -4.04 -6.21 11.52
C VAL A 34 -4.59 -4.84 11.88
N LYS A 35 -4.52 -3.89 10.95
CA LYS A 35 -4.91 -2.49 11.18
C LYS A 35 -6.04 -2.11 10.25
N GLY A 36 -7.10 -1.49 10.75
CA GLY A 36 -8.21 -0.99 9.94
C GLY A 36 -8.41 0.52 10.10
N GLY A 37 -9.04 1.15 9.12
CA GLY A 37 -9.46 2.53 9.21
C GLY A 37 -10.36 2.95 8.06
N ILE A 38 -11.22 3.94 8.34
CA ILE A 38 -12.01 4.63 7.32
C ILE A 38 -11.10 5.68 6.66
N VAL A 39 -11.15 5.75 5.33
CA VAL A 39 -10.33 6.63 4.51
C VAL A 39 -11.24 7.55 3.69
N ASP A 40 -10.91 8.83 3.68
CA ASP A 40 -11.43 9.79 2.72
C ASP A 40 -10.73 9.56 1.36
N LEU A 41 -11.46 9.03 0.38
CA LEU A 41 -10.93 8.61 -0.93
C LEU A 41 -10.64 9.79 -1.88
N ASP A 42 -10.99 11.01 -1.49
CA ASP A 42 -10.66 12.23 -2.22
C ASP A 42 -9.33 12.83 -1.74
N THR A 43 -8.97 12.61 -0.48
CA THR A 43 -7.77 13.19 0.15
C THR A 43 -6.70 12.17 0.58
N GLY A 44 -7.04 10.88 0.64
CA GLY A 44 -6.17 9.81 1.14
C GLY A 44 -5.95 9.85 2.66
N ARG A 45 -6.75 10.62 3.40
CA ARG A 45 -6.61 10.80 4.85
C ARG A 45 -7.51 9.85 5.62
N LEU A 46 -7.05 9.41 6.78
CA LEU A 46 -7.89 8.67 7.72
C LEU A 46 -8.98 9.58 8.29
N ILE A 47 -10.21 9.05 8.33
CA ILE A 47 -11.33 9.65 9.06
C ILE A 47 -11.34 9.00 10.44
N GLY A 48 -10.84 9.74 11.44
CA GLY A 48 -10.65 9.24 12.80
C GLY A 48 -9.35 8.45 12.99
N ASP A 49 -9.25 7.74 14.11
CA ASP A 49 -8.09 6.91 14.42
C ASP A 49 -8.17 5.55 13.74
N ARG A 50 -7.00 5.00 13.39
CA ARG A 50 -6.93 3.58 13.00
C ARG A 50 -7.13 2.68 14.22
N PHE A 51 -7.73 1.52 14.00
CA PHE A 51 -7.80 0.45 14.99
C PHE A 51 -6.76 -0.63 14.67
N LYS A 52 -6.20 -1.28 15.69
CA LYS A 52 -5.18 -2.31 15.51
C LYS A 52 -5.41 -3.47 16.48
N LEU A 53 -5.44 -4.68 15.94
CA LEU A 53 -5.29 -5.92 16.70
C LEU A 53 -3.91 -6.55 16.42
N ALA A 54 -3.45 -7.41 17.32
CA ALA A 54 -2.25 -8.20 17.10
C ALA A 54 -2.53 -9.25 16.02
N THR A 55 -1.55 -9.50 15.14
CA THR A 55 -1.68 -10.61 14.18
C THR A 55 -1.64 -11.91 14.97
N PRO A 56 -2.59 -12.83 14.77
CA PRO A 56 -2.61 -14.10 15.48
C PRO A 56 -1.35 -14.92 15.19
N GLN A 57 -0.97 -15.77 16.14
CA GLN A 57 0.18 -16.66 16.02
C GLN A 57 -0.24 -18.07 16.47
N PRO A 58 -0.31 -19.06 15.56
CA PRO A 58 0.00 -18.96 14.12
C PRO A 58 -1.00 -18.08 13.34
N ALA A 59 -0.51 -17.44 12.27
CA ALA A 59 -1.31 -16.58 11.38
C ALA A 59 -2.07 -17.41 10.32
N THR A 60 -2.85 -18.40 10.76
CA THR A 60 -3.67 -19.25 9.88
C THR A 60 -4.78 -18.43 9.21
N PRO A 61 -5.32 -18.89 8.07
CA PRO A 61 -6.43 -18.20 7.40
C PRO A 61 -7.59 -17.87 8.34
N ASP A 62 -8.14 -18.87 9.03
CA ASP A 62 -9.29 -18.69 9.92
C ASP A 62 -9.03 -17.65 11.03
N ALA A 63 -7.87 -17.71 11.68
CA ALA A 63 -7.55 -16.80 12.78
C ALA A 63 -7.37 -15.35 12.30
N VAL A 64 -6.74 -15.16 11.14
CA VAL A 64 -6.57 -13.82 10.55
C VAL A 64 -7.91 -13.27 10.05
N VAL A 65 -8.77 -14.12 9.46
CA VAL A 65 -10.12 -13.75 9.03
C VAL A 65 -10.98 -13.31 10.22
N GLU A 66 -10.93 -14.03 11.33
CA GLU A 66 -11.59 -13.62 12.59
C GLU A 66 -11.07 -12.26 13.08
N THR A 67 -9.75 -12.06 13.06
CA THR A 67 -9.14 -10.77 13.44
C THR A 67 -9.59 -9.64 12.52
N ILE A 68 -9.72 -9.89 11.21
CA ILE A 68 -10.27 -8.95 10.23
C ILE A 68 -11.70 -8.59 10.58
N ALA A 69 -12.55 -9.59 10.87
CA ALA A 69 -13.94 -9.38 11.24
C ALA A 69 -14.09 -8.52 12.50
N GLU A 70 -13.28 -8.76 13.53
CA GLU A 70 -13.24 -7.91 14.73
C GLU A 70 -12.86 -6.45 14.40
N VAL A 71 -11.89 -6.25 13.51
CA VAL A 71 -11.48 -4.90 13.07
C VAL A 71 -12.61 -4.21 12.31
N VAL A 72 -13.31 -4.90 11.41
CA VAL A 72 -14.47 -4.33 10.69
C VAL A 72 -15.60 -3.99 11.66
N ALA A 73 -15.93 -4.91 12.57
CA ALA A 73 -16.99 -4.74 13.57
C ALA A 73 -16.71 -3.55 14.51
N HIS A 74 -15.44 -3.30 14.86
CA HIS A 74 -15.06 -2.13 15.67
C HIS A 74 -15.53 -0.80 15.07
N PHE A 75 -15.49 -0.67 13.75
CA PHE A 75 -15.95 0.54 13.05
C PHE A 75 -17.43 0.51 12.68
N GLY A 76 -18.11 -0.63 12.84
CA GLY A 76 -19.47 -0.84 12.35
C GLY A 76 -19.58 -0.63 10.84
N TRP A 77 -18.56 -1.02 10.07
CA TRP A 77 -18.51 -0.81 8.62
C TRP A 77 -19.23 -1.94 7.89
N ASP A 78 -20.23 -1.60 7.07
CA ASP A 78 -21.09 -2.53 6.31
C ASP A 78 -20.93 -2.41 4.77
N GLY A 79 -20.05 -1.53 4.30
CA GLY A 79 -19.77 -1.31 2.87
C GLY A 79 -18.65 -2.18 2.30
N PRO A 80 -18.30 -1.99 1.02
CA PRO A 80 -17.11 -2.61 0.41
C PRO A 80 -15.83 -2.25 1.18
N LEU A 81 -14.86 -3.16 1.18
CA LEU A 81 -13.56 -2.94 1.80
C LEU A 81 -12.41 -3.58 1.02
N GLY A 82 -11.23 -3.00 1.15
CA GLY A 82 -10.00 -3.61 0.70
C GLY A 82 -9.20 -4.19 1.85
N VAL A 83 -8.47 -5.27 1.58
CA VAL A 83 -7.63 -5.97 2.55
C VAL A 83 -6.27 -6.24 1.91
N THR A 84 -5.19 -5.75 2.53
CA THR A 84 -3.84 -6.12 2.10
C THR A 84 -3.50 -7.55 2.55
N TYR A 85 -2.65 -8.21 1.76
CA TYR A 85 -2.09 -9.51 2.09
C TYR A 85 -0.59 -9.51 1.75
N PRO A 86 0.29 -10.04 2.62
CA PRO A 86 1.74 -10.02 2.41
C PRO A 86 2.18 -11.17 1.47
N GLY A 87 1.74 -11.08 0.21
CA GLY A 87 2.06 -12.00 -0.87
C GLY A 87 1.23 -11.73 -2.13
N VAL A 88 1.35 -12.62 -3.11
CA VAL A 88 0.65 -12.51 -4.40
C VAL A 88 -0.80 -12.96 -4.25
N VAL A 89 -1.71 -12.11 -4.71
CA VAL A 89 -3.14 -12.40 -4.84
C VAL A 89 -3.56 -12.08 -6.27
N ALA A 90 -4.17 -13.05 -6.94
CA ALA A 90 -4.66 -12.92 -8.31
C ALA A 90 -6.06 -13.50 -8.40
N ASP A 91 -7.01 -12.70 -8.88
CA ASP A 91 -8.45 -13.01 -8.92
C ASP A 91 -8.98 -13.45 -7.54
N GLY A 92 -8.61 -12.74 -6.47
CA GLY A 92 -8.97 -13.07 -5.09
C GLY A 92 -8.27 -14.31 -4.49
N ILE A 93 -7.52 -15.06 -5.29
CA ILE A 93 -6.84 -16.29 -4.87
C ILE A 93 -5.40 -16.01 -4.48
N VAL A 94 -5.01 -16.44 -3.29
CA VAL A 94 -3.63 -16.34 -2.82
C VAL A 94 -2.73 -17.32 -3.59
N ARG A 95 -1.63 -16.80 -4.13
CA ARG A 95 -0.63 -17.58 -4.89
C ARG A 95 0.66 -17.83 -4.12
N THR A 96 1.04 -16.91 -3.24
CA THR A 96 2.27 -17.04 -2.43
C THR A 96 2.00 -16.77 -0.95
N ALA A 97 2.84 -17.35 -0.10
CA ALA A 97 2.78 -17.19 1.36
C ALA A 97 4.20 -17.25 1.93
N ALA A 98 5.05 -16.29 1.56
CA ALA A 98 6.47 -16.33 1.94
C ALA A 98 6.67 -16.20 3.47
N ASN A 99 5.98 -15.24 4.08
CA ASN A 99 6.13 -14.86 5.48
C ASN A 99 4.85 -15.09 6.33
N VAL A 100 3.89 -15.86 5.82
CA VAL A 100 2.63 -16.22 6.48
C VAL A 100 2.37 -17.72 6.34
N ASP A 101 1.30 -18.20 6.98
CA ASP A 101 0.95 -19.62 6.99
C ASP A 101 0.73 -20.18 5.56
N LYS A 102 1.20 -21.40 5.29
CA LYS A 102 1.08 -22.00 3.96
C LYS A 102 -0.35 -22.41 3.61
N GLY A 103 -1.23 -22.53 4.59
CA GLY A 103 -2.66 -22.80 4.40
C GLY A 103 -3.40 -21.73 3.60
N TRP A 104 -2.80 -20.56 3.41
CA TRP A 104 -3.32 -19.53 2.51
C TRP A 104 -3.21 -19.90 1.03
N ILE A 105 -2.20 -20.69 0.62
CA ILE A 105 -1.92 -20.93 -0.80
C ILE A 105 -3.11 -21.67 -1.46
N GLY A 106 -3.66 -21.07 -2.51
CA GLY A 106 -4.81 -21.62 -3.25
C GLY A 106 -6.17 -21.28 -2.64
N LEU A 107 -6.22 -20.64 -1.47
CA LEU A 107 -7.45 -20.15 -0.88
C LEU A 107 -7.95 -18.92 -1.63
N ASN A 108 -9.26 -18.86 -1.90
CA ASN A 108 -9.90 -17.62 -2.32
C ASN A 108 -10.12 -16.72 -1.09
N ALA A 109 -9.13 -15.88 -0.80
CA ALA A 109 -9.15 -15.02 0.38
C ALA A 109 -10.30 -14.02 0.33
N GLN A 110 -10.63 -13.52 -0.86
CA GLN A 110 -11.76 -12.63 -1.07
C GLN A 110 -13.08 -13.26 -0.65
N GLU A 111 -13.35 -14.50 -1.10
CA GLU A 111 -14.56 -15.23 -0.72
C GLU A 111 -14.61 -15.56 0.77
N VAL A 112 -13.51 -16.05 1.35
CA VAL A 112 -13.46 -16.45 2.75
C VAL A 112 -13.63 -15.25 3.69
N ILE A 113 -12.96 -14.13 3.39
CA ILE A 113 -13.12 -12.91 4.18
C ILE A 113 -14.54 -12.35 4.01
N GLY A 114 -15.05 -12.28 2.77
CA GLY A 114 -16.41 -11.80 2.50
C GLY A 114 -17.48 -12.64 3.21
N ALA A 115 -17.33 -13.97 3.25
CA ALA A 115 -18.24 -14.86 3.96
C ALA A 115 -18.23 -14.64 5.48
N ALA A 116 -17.08 -14.34 6.07
CA ALA A 116 -16.97 -13.99 7.50
C ALA A 116 -17.54 -12.61 7.83
N LEU A 117 -17.81 -11.79 6.80
CA LEU A 117 -18.33 -10.44 6.87
C LEU A 117 -19.75 -10.35 6.29
N ASP A 118 -20.58 -11.37 6.51
CA ASP A 118 -21.98 -11.43 6.05
C ASP A 118 -22.18 -11.16 4.54
N GLY A 119 -21.17 -11.50 3.71
CA GLY A 119 -21.19 -11.32 2.26
C GLY A 119 -20.75 -9.94 1.77
N GLN A 120 -20.10 -9.12 2.60
CA GLN A 120 -19.54 -7.83 2.17
C GLN A 120 -18.59 -8.00 0.97
N PRO A 121 -18.64 -7.09 -0.03
CA PRO A 121 -17.66 -7.09 -1.13
C PRO A 121 -16.26 -6.77 -0.62
N VAL A 122 -15.33 -7.71 -0.81
CA VAL A 122 -13.92 -7.59 -0.40
C VAL A 122 -13.05 -7.57 -1.64
N THR A 123 -12.06 -6.68 -1.67
CA THR A 123 -10.94 -6.77 -2.62
C THR A 123 -9.67 -7.08 -1.83
N VAL A 124 -8.99 -8.17 -2.20
CA VAL A 124 -7.72 -8.56 -1.56
C VAL A 124 -6.57 -8.28 -2.52
N LEU A 125 -5.57 -7.54 -2.06
CA LEU A 125 -4.40 -7.18 -2.87
C LEU A 125 -3.10 -7.28 -2.08
N ASN A 126 -1.97 -7.28 -2.78
CA ASN A 126 -0.66 -7.26 -2.15
C ASN A 126 -0.44 -5.98 -1.33
N ASP A 127 0.27 -6.07 -0.20
CA ASP A 127 0.54 -4.93 0.69
C ASP A 127 1.43 -3.84 0.08
N ALA A 128 2.42 -4.23 -0.71
CA ALA A 128 3.25 -3.28 -1.45
C ALA A 128 2.46 -2.64 -2.60
N ASP A 129 1.62 -3.40 -3.32
CA ASP A 129 0.70 -2.87 -4.34
C ASP A 129 -0.23 -1.80 -3.75
N ALA A 130 -0.85 -2.08 -2.60
CA ALA A 130 -1.66 -1.11 -1.88
C ALA A 130 -0.85 0.14 -1.51
N ALA A 131 0.34 -0.03 -0.92
CA ALA A 131 1.19 1.10 -0.60
C ALA A 131 1.58 1.91 -1.85
N GLY A 132 1.84 1.24 -2.98
CA GLY A 132 2.12 1.82 -4.28
C GLY A 132 1.00 2.71 -4.79
N LEU A 133 -0.23 2.19 -4.80
CA LEU A 133 -1.43 2.95 -5.18
C LEU A 133 -1.60 4.21 -4.32
N ALA A 134 -1.40 4.08 -3.01
CA ALA A 134 -1.57 5.19 -2.08
C ALA A 134 -0.49 6.28 -2.27
N GLU A 135 0.78 5.87 -2.44
CA GLU A 135 1.89 6.80 -2.65
C GLU A 135 1.87 7.46 -4.02
N GLU A 136 1.44 6.74 -5.05
CA GLU A 136 1.23 7.32 -6.37
C GLU A 136 0.14 8.39 -6.32
N LYS A 137 -1.03 8.10 -5.74
CA LYS A 137 -2.15 9.06 -5.80
C LYS A 137 -2.01 10.24 -4.84
N PHE A 138 -1.56 9.97 -3.60
CA PHE A 138 -1.61 10.95 -2.51
C PHE A 138 -0.25 11.30 -1.91
N GLY A 139 0.78 10.53 -2.24
CA GLY A 139 2.08 10.58 -1.59
C GLY A 139 3.19 11.12 -2.49
N ALA A 140 4.35 10.47 -2.39
CA ALA A 140 5.57 10.92 -3.04
C ALA A 140 5.57 10.73 -4.57
N GLY A 141 4.61 9.99 -5.13
CA GLY A 141 4.48 9.72 -6.55
C GLY A 141 3.52 10.65 -7.32
N ARG A 142 2.69 11.44 -6.62
CA ARG A 142 1.54 12.18 -7.20
C ARG A 142 1.85 13.15 -8.34
N ASP A 143 3.09 13.64 -8.38
CA ASP A 143 3.55 14.63 -9.35
C ASP A 143 4.39 13.96 -10.47
N ASN A 144 4.39 12.63 -10.57
CA ASN A 144 5.15 11.85 -11.52
C ASN A 144 4.22 10.95 -12.38
N THR A 145 4.35 11.05 -13.70
CA THR A 145 3.55 10.25 -14.65
C THR A 145 4.33 9.08 -15.28
N GLY A 146 5.63 8.99 -15.01
CA GLY A 146 6.52 7.96 -15.55
C GLY A 146 6.36 6.61 -14.84
N VAL A 147 7.37 5.77 -14.96
CA VAL A 147 7.45 4.47 -14.27
C VAL A 147 7.91 4.70 -12.84
N ILE A 148 7.00 4.57 -11.89
CA ILE A 148 7.25 4.64 -10.46
C ILE A 148 7.42 3.24 -9.91
N VAL A 149 8.45 3.02 -9.11
CA VAL A 149 8.66 1.76 -8.39
C VAL A 149 8.67 2.05 -6.90
N LEU A 150 7.66 1.56 -6.19
CA LEU A 150 7.68 1.54 -4.74
C LEU A 150 8.37 0.26 -4.26
N LEU A 151 9.31 0.38 -3.32
CA LEU A 151 9.96 -0.74 -2.65
C LEU A 151 9.79 -0.60 -1.14
N THR A 152 9.20 -1.60 -0.49
CA THR A 152 9.15 -1.65 0.97
C THR A 152 10.35 -2.42 1.50
N PHE A 153 11.05 -1.86 2.49
CA PHE A 153 12.18 -2.55 3.14
C PHE A 153 11.80 -2.92 4.58
N GLY A 154 11.53 -4.21 4.82
CA GLY A 154 11.03 -4.73 6.09
C GLY A 154 11.68 -6.07 6.45
N THR A 155 10.85 -7.05 6.83
CA THR A 155 11.26 -8.46 6.98
C THR A 155 11.82 -8.98 5.65
N GLY A 156 11.10 -8.74 4.56
CA GLY A 156 11.53 -8.94 3.17
C GLY A 156 11.58 -7.63 2.39
N ILE A 157 11.47 -7.73 1.06
CA ILE A 157 11.29 -6.58 0.17
C ILE A 157 10.00 -6.76 -0.63
N GLY A 158 9.02 -5.87 -0.43
CA GLY A 158 7.84 -5.80 -1.29
C GLY A 158 8.05 -4.77 -2.41
N SER A 159 7.31 -4.92 -3.51
CA SER A 159 7.39 -3.99 -4.64
C SER A 159 6.04 -3.71 -5.28
N ALA A 160 5.89 -2.50 -5.79
CA ALA A 160 4.80 -2.12 -6.70
C ALA A 160 5.37 -1.31 -7.85
N VAL A 161 4.90 -1.57 -9.06
CA VAL A 161 5.25 -0.80 -10.25
C VAL A 161 4.00 -0.11 -10.76
N ILE A 162 4.07 1.21 -10.93
CA ILE A 162 2.96 2.03 -11.39
C ILE A 162 3.43 2.86 -12.58
N HIS A 163 2.61 2.95 -13.63
CA HIS A 163 2.88 3.78 -14.80
C HIS A 163 1.61 4.50 -15.24
N ASN A 164 1.65 5.83 -15.33
CA ASN A 164 0.47 6.67 -15.57
C ASN A 164 -0.72 6.36 -14.64
N GLY A 165 -0.46 6.19 -13.35
CA GLY A 165 -1.48 5.85 -12.35
C GLY A 165 -2.06 4.44 -12.46
N VAL A 166 -1.56 3.61 -13.38
CA VAL A 166 -1.97 2.21 -13.53
C VAL A 166 -0.96 1.30 -12.86
N LEU A 167 -1.42 0.56 -11.86
CA LEU A 167 -0.64 -0.47 -11.19
C LEU A 167 -0.41 -1.66 -12.13
N LEU A 168 0.84 -2.12 -12.19
CA LEU A 168 1.18 -3.48 -12.63
C LEU A 168 1.15 -4.38 -11.38
N PRO A 169 0.09 -5.19 -11.19
CA PRO A 169 -0.10 -5.91 -9.93
C PRO A 169 0.94 -7.01 -9.74
N ASN A 170 1.19 -7.34 -8.47
CA ASN A 170 1.96 -8.49 -8.03
C ASN A 170 3.42 -8.51 -8.50
N THR A 171 4.06 -7.34 -8.59
CA THR A 171 5.52 -7.32 -8.81
C THR A 171 6.25 -7.84 -7.57
N GLU A 172 7.18 -8.78 -7.76
CA GLU A 172 7.91 -9.47 -6.69
C GLU A 172 9.42 -9.22 -6.79
N PHE A 173 9.84 -7.95 -6.84
CA PHE A 173 11.25 -7.56 -6.97
C PHE A 173 12.11 -7.97 -5.78
N GLY A 174 11.50 -8.28 -4.63
CA GLY A 174 12.21 -8.88 -3.50
C GLY A 174 12.81 -10.25 -3.81
N HIS A 175 12.20 -11.01 -4.73
CA HIS A 175 12.64 -12.34 -5.13
C HIS A 175 13.55 -12.34 -6.37
N LEU A 176 13.88 -11.16 -6.93
CA LEU A 176 14.86 -11.08 -8.02
C LEU A 176 16.24 -11.55 -7.56
N GLU A 177 16.88 -12.38 -8.37
CA GLU A 177 18.27 -12.76 -8.11
C GLU A 177 19.22 -11.62 -8.50
N VAL A 178 19.92 -11.06 -7.51
CA VAL A 178 20.90 -9.98 -7.69
C VAL A 178 22.26 -10.46 -7.22
N GLY A 179 23.12 -10.81 -8.19
CA GLY A 179 24.47 -11.31 -7.94
C GLY A 179 24.47 -12.59 -7.12
N GLY A 180 23.75 -13.62 -7.58
CA GLY A 180 23.71 -14.95 -6.98
C GLY A 180 22.89 -15.06 -5.69
N LYS A 181 22.02 -14.09 -5.41
CA LYS A 181 21.21 -14.05 -4.19
C LYS A 181 19.95 -13.23 -4.40
N GLU A 182 18.82 -13.72 -3.90
CA GLU A 182 17.57 -12.94 -3.88
C GLU A 182 17.75 -11.56 -3.21
N ALA A 183 17.11 -10.55 -3.79
CA ALA A 183 17.20 -9.16 -3.40
C ALA A 183 16.82 -8.97 -1.92
N GLU A 184 15.77 -9.62 -1.42
CA GLU A 184 15.34 -9.46 -0.03
C GLU A 184 16.37 -10.02 0.95
N HIS A 185 16.94 -11.20 0.66
CA HIS A 185 17.96 -11.79 1.51
C HIS A 185 19.26 -10.96 1.53
N ARG A 186 19.44 -10.08 0.54
CA ARG A 186 20.57 -9.16 0.40
C ARG A 186 20.30 -7.82 1.07
N ALA A 187 19.17 -7.19 0.79
CA ALA A 187 18.93 -5.76 1.04
C ALA A 187 17.73 -5.46 1.94
N ALA A 188 16.94 -6.45 2.40
CA ALA A 188 15.87 -6.17 3.36
C ALA A 188 16.42 -5.54 4.65
N SER A 189 15.61 -4.72 5.32
CA SER A 189 16.03 -4.04 6.55
C SER A 189 16.36 -5.04 7.68
N SER A 190 15.66 -6.18 7.72
CA SER A 190 15.94 -7.28 8.64
C SER A 190 17.36 -7.87 8.49
N VAL A 191 17.94 -7.80 7.28
CA VAL A 191 19.32 -8.24 7.02
C VAL A 191 20.31 -7.28 7.66
N LYS A 192 20.07 -5.97 7.55
CA LYS A 192 20.88 -4.94 8.22
C LYS A 192 20.88 -5.16 9.73
N GLU A 193 19.71 -5.37 10.32
CA GLU A 193 19.54 -5.58 11.76
C GLU A 193 20.23 -6.86 12.23
N ARG A 194 19.93 -7.99 11.59
CA ARG A 194 20.52 -9.31 11.92
C ARG A 194 22.05 -9.32 11.82
N LYS A 195 22.62 -8.56 10.87
CA LYS A 195 24.08 -8.46 10.69
C LYS A 195 24.71 -7.28 11.42
N ALA A 196 23.94 -6.50 12.17
CA ALA A 196 24.38 -5.28 12.85
C ALA A 196 25.15 -4.31 11.93
N TRP A 197 24.71 -4.16 10.68
CA TRP A 197 25.37 -3.28 9.71
C TRP A 197 25.03 -1.81 9.93
N THR A 198 26.00 -0.94 9.63
CA THR A 198 25.77 0.50 9.50
C THR A 198 24.93 0.80 8.26
N TYR A 199 24.41 2.03 8.13
CA TYR A 199 23.66 2.42 6.93
C TYR A 199 24.55 2.41 5.69
N GLU A 200 25.77 2.94 5.78
CA GLU A 200 26.76 3.00 4.70
C GLU A 200 27.12 1.62 4.14
N ARG A 201 27.20 0.60 5.00
CA ARG A 201 27.46 -0.78 4.55
C ARG A 201 26.24 -1.39 3.87
N TRP A 202 25.05 -1.18 4.44
CA TRP A 202 23.80 -1.76 3.96
C TRP A 202 23.32 -1.11 2.65
N THR A 203 23.49 0.20 2.49
CA THR A 203 23.07 0.93 1.27
C THR A 203 23.84 0.48 0.03
N LYS A 204 25.04 -0.08 0.17
CA LYS A 204 25.74 -0.75 -0.93
C LYS A 204 24.97 -1.97 -1.46
N GLU A 205 24.30 -2.70 -0.58
CA GLU A 205 23.46 -3.84 -0.98
C GLU A 205 22.13 -3.37 -1.56
N VAL A 206 21.53 -2.31 -1.00
CA VAL A 206 20.33 -1.67 -1.57
C VAL A 206 20.61 -1.13 -2.97
N THR A 207 21.70 -0.37 -3.15
CA THR A 207 22.12 0.18 -4.45
C THR A 207 22.28 -0.90 -5.50
N ARG A 208 22.84 -2.07 -5.16
CA ARG A 208 22.93 -3.20 -6.09
C ARG A 208 21.57 -3.70 -6.57
N VAL A 209 20.59 -3.76 -5.67
CA VAL A 209 19.21 -4.15 -6.01
C VAL A 209 18.56 -3.08 -6.87
N LEU A 210 18.69 -1.80 -6.51
CA LEU A 210 18.14 -0.69 -7.29
C LEU A 210 18.72 -0.66 -8.70
N VAL A 211 20.05 -0.79 -8.86
CA VAL A 211 20.71 -0.83 -10.17
C VAL A 211 20.25 -2.03 -11.01
N ALA A 212 19.99 -3.19 -10.40
CA ALA A 212 19.44 -4.33 -11.12
C ALA A 212 18.04 -4.03 -11.69
N ILE A 213 17.18 -3.40 -10.88
CA ILE A 213 15.84 -2.96 -11.31
C ILE A 213 15.94 -1.85 -12.37
N GLU A 214 16.83 -0.88 -12.18
CA GLU A 214 17.09 0.22 -13.13
C GLU A 214 17.46 -0.27 -14.52
N ASN A 215 18.29 -1.31 -14.57
CA ASN A 215 18.74 -1.90 -15.83
C ASN A 215 17.63 -2.72 -16.51
N ALA A 216 16.66 -3.22 -15.74
CA ALA A 216 15.54 -3.99 -16.27
C ALA A 216 14.42 -3.11 -16.83
N ILE A 217 14.04 -2.04 -16.12
CA ILE A 217 12.80 -1.31 -16.42
C ILE A 217 12.92 0.22 -16.47
N TRP A 218 14.12 0.78 -16.28
CA TRP A 218 14.37 2.24 -16.40
C TRP A 218 13.33 3.14 -15.70
N PRO A 219 13.16 3.02 -14.37
CA PRO A 219 12.15 3.78 -13.66
C PRO A 219 12.52 5.27 -13.55
N ASP A 220 11.49 6.10 -13.50
CA ASP A 220 11.58 7.55 -13.31
C ASP A 220 11.71 7.93 -11.83
N LEU A 221 11.18 7.10 -10.93
CA LEU A 221 11.21 7.34 -9.49
C LEU A 221 11.21 6.02 -8.70
N PHE A 222 12.07 5.94 -7.69
CA PHE A 222 11.90 4.98 -6.60
C PHE A 222 11.28 5.64 -5.37
N ILE A 223 10.26 4.99 -4.81
CA ILE A 223 9.68 5.35 -3.52
C ILE A 223 10.07 4.28 -2.48
N ALA A 224 10.86 4.68 -1.48
CA ALA A 224 11.29 3.81 -0.40
C ALA A 224 10.27 3.79 0.74
N GLY A 225 9.55 2.68 0.88
CA GLY A 225 8.59 2.39 1.94
C GLY A 225 9.10 1.46 3.03
N GLY A 226 8.17 0.93 3.83
CA GLY A 226 8.46 0.09 4.99
C GLY A 226 8.93 0.89 6.21
N GLY A 227 9.08 0.22 7.36
CA GLY A 227 9.39 0.90 8.63
C GLY A 227 10.70 1.69 8.63
N ILE A 228 11.69 1.26 7.84
CA ILE A 228 13.01 1.92 7.74
C ILE A 228 12.96 3.25 6.97
N SER A 229 11.89 3.54 6.22
CA SER A 229 11.74 4.82 5.50
C SER A 229 11.61 6.01 6.46
N ARG A 230 11.21 5.80 7.71
CA ARG A 230 11.20 6.84 8.75
C ARG A 230 12.59 7.37 9.12
N LYS A 231 13.64 6.67 8.71
CA LYS A 231 15.04 7.06 8.89
C LYS A 231 15.71 7.34 7.54
N ALA A 232 14.93 7.68 6.52
CA ALA A 232 15.39 7.93 5.15
C ALA A 232 16.53 8.94 5.06
N ASP A 233 16.51 9.97 5.90
CA ASP A 233 17.57 10.98 6.06
C ASP A 233 18.96 10.34 6.30
N LYS A 234 18.99 9.16 6.92
CA LYS A 234 20.24 8.46 7.27
C LYS A 234 20.79 7.57 6.16
N TRP A 235 20.01 7.26 5.12
CA TRP A 235 20.40 6.21 4.17
C TRP A 235 20.08 6.47 2.71
N ILE A 236 19.01 7.22 2.39
CA ILE A 236 18.73 7.61 1.01
C ILE A 236 19.88 8.46 0.42
N PRO A 237 20.47 9.44 1.15
CA PRO A 237 21.61 10.19 0.63
C PRO A 237 22.88 9.37 0.37
N LEU A 238 22.93 8.12 0.84
CA LEU A 238 24.06 7.21 0.67
C LEU A 238 23.89 6.24 -0.52
N LEU A 239 22.79 6.36 -1.27
CA LEU A 239 22.54 5.56 -2.45
C LEU A 239 23.26 6.15 -3.65
N GLU A 240 23.80 5.28 -4.51
CA GLU A 240 24.61 5.67 -5.67
C GLU A 240 23.95 5.25 -7.00
N ASN A 241 22.67 4.88 -6.97
CA ASN A 241 21.89 4.49 -8.15
C ASN A 241 21.51 5.74 -8.98
N ARG A 242 21.09 5.52 -10.24
CA ARG A 242 20.80 6.62 -11.19
C ARG A 242 19.46 7.30 -10.91
N THR A 243 18.42 6.50 -10.74
CA THR A 243 17.04 6.95 -10.60
C THR A 243 16.85 7.63 -9.25
N PRO A 244 16.18 8.80 -9.18
CA PRO A 244 15.88 9.45 -7.92
C PRO A 244 15.16 8.53 -6.93
N VAL A 245 15.56 8.60 -5.65
CA VAL A 245 14.93 7.84 -4.57
C VAL A 245 14.38 8.81 -3.54
N VAL A 246 13.10 8.65 -3.20
CA VAL A 246 12.42 9.45 -2.17
C VAL A 246 11.79 8.55 -1.11
N ALA A 247 11.57 9.07 0.09
CA ALA A 247 10.86 8.34 1.13
C ALA A 247 9.35 8.36 0.88
N ALA A 248 8.67 7.25 1.16
CA ALA A 248 7.21 7.18 1.19
C ALA A 248 6.62 8.22 2.16
N ALA A 249 5.63 8.99 1.70
CA ALA A 249 5.03 10.09 2.44
C ALA A 249 3.97 9.63 3.46
N LEU A 250 3.18 8.60 3.12
CA LEU A 250 2.08 8.07 3.94
C LEU A 250 2.57 7.09 5.01
N GLN A 251 3.79 6.56 4.88
CA GLN A 251 4.41 5.68 5.88
C GLN A 251 3.49 4.51 6.29
N ASN A 252 3.06 4.44 7.55
CA ASN A 252 2.29 3.30 8.08
C ASN A 252 0.81 3.32 7.69
N THR A 253 0.32 4.38 7.04
CA THR A 253 -1.07 4.43 6.57
C THR A 253 -1.18 4.05 5.10
N ALA A 254 -0.06 3.91 4.37
CA ALA A 254 -0.06 3.59 2.94
C ALA A 254 -0.85 2.31 2.62
N GLY A 255 -0.64 1.23 3.38
CA GLY A 255 -1.39 -0.03 3.20
C GLY A 255 -2.90 0.13 3.41
N ILE A 256 -3.32 0.83 4.47
CA ILE A 256 -4.76 1.09 4.75
C ILE A 256 -5.37 1.95 3.64
N VAL A 257 -4.71 3.03 3.24
CA VAL A 257 -5.21 3.95 2.21
C VAL A 257 -5.31 3.24 0.85
N GLY A 258 -4.28 2.49 0.47
CA GLY A 258 -4.27 1.74 -0.78
C GLY A 258 -5.32 0.64 -0.84
N ALA A 259 -5.52 -0.07 0.28
CA ALA A 259 -6.59 -1.05 0.40
C ALA A 259 -7.97 -0.38 0.27
N ALA A 260 -8.20 0.72 0.96
CA ALA A 260 -9.45 1.48 0.83
C ALA A 260 -9.68 1.99 -0.60
N MET A 261 -8.63 2.38 -1.32
CA MET A 261 -8.76 2.76 -2.74
C MET A 261 -9.20 1.58 -3.60
N ALA A 262 -8.64 0.39 -3.36
CA ALA A 262 -8.96 -0.82 -4.09
C ALA A 262 -10.38 -1.36 -3.81
N SER A 263 -11.08 -0.86 -2.79
CA SER A 263 -12.47 -1.28 -2.52
C SER A 263 -13.49 -0.78 -3.55
N GLU A 264 -13.15 0.26 -4.34
CA GLU A 264 -14.02 0.77 -5.41
C GLU A 264 -13.80 0.05 -6.76
N PHE A 265 -12.63 -0.58 -6.96
CA PHE A 265 -12.25 -1.22 -8.22
C PHE A 265 -11.25 -2.36 -7.96
N ASP A 266 -11.54 -3.56 -8.49
CA ASP A 266 -10.66 -4.71 -8.37
C ASP A 266 -9.42 -4.54 -9.25
N VAL A 267 -8.30 -4.18 -8.63
CA VAL A 267 -6.99 -4.01 -9.27
C VAL A 267 -6.28 -5.34 -9.57
N THR A 268 -6.79 -6.46 -9.06
CA THR A 268 -6.19 -7.79 -9.23
C THR A 268 -6.86 -8.62 -10.32
N ALA A 269 -7.98 -8.12 -10.85
CA ALA A 269 -8.76 -8.81 -11.88
C ALA A 269 -7.92 -9.00 -13.16
N THR A 270 -7.68 -10.25 -13.52
CA THR A 270 -7.16 -10.57 -14.85
C THR A 270 -8.34 -10.58 -15.81
N GLY A 271 -8.42 -9.59 -16.70
CA GLY A 271 -9.54 -9.47 -17.64
C GLY A 271 -9.81 -10.79 -18.36
N LYS A 272 -11.02 -11.32 -18.23
CA LYS A 272 -11.51 -12.45 -19.02
C LYS A 272 -12.16 -11.96 -20.31
#